data_AF-A0A835G2M2-F1
#
_entry.id   AF-A0A835G2M2-F1
#
_cell.length_a   1.000
_cell.length_b   1.000
_cell.length_c   1.000
_cell.angle_alpha   90.00
_cell.angle_beta   90.00
_cell.angle_gamma   90.00
#
_symmetry.space_group_name_H-M   'P 1'
#
loop_
_entity.id
_entity.type
_entity.pdbx_description
1 polymer ?
#
loop_
_entity_poly.entity_id
_entity_poly.type
_entity_poly.pdbx_seq_one_letter_code
_entity_poly.pdbx_strand_id
1 'polypeptide(L)'
;VRPILEKVRTNCLRLEEEGRYSIDEMMIKKLAKKGRGSSHQIVCNSNKIAIVKWFDNKVVTLASSFVDSHPMVKIKRWLKDTKTKTDVDWHYMGGVDLADMLIALYRSTFKTKRWYMAIFSQVIDISVNNAWLLYRRNLSPNQKQGMTLKKFRFQIIMKLLQKNRVQGCVQEKDIPLKKKITAPTVSRPTDAVIFDKIGHFPVFVQR
;
A
#
# COMPACT_ATOMS: atom_id res chain seq x y z
N VAL A 1 -17.64 1.56 29.07
CA VAL A 1 -17.54 1.55 27.58
C VAL A 1 -18.73 0.84 26.93
N ARG A 2 -18.92 -0.48 27.18
CA ARG A 2 -20.04 -1.27 26.63
C ARG A 2 -21.46 -0.67 26.88
N PRO A 3 -21.83 -0.20 28.09
CA PRO A 3 -23.14 0.42 28.32
C PRO A 3 -23.33 1.78 27.61
N ILE A 4 -22.24 2.51 27.35
CA ILE A 4 -22.29 3.77 26.58
C ILE A 4 -22.54 3.45 25.10
N LEU A 5 -21.84 2.46 24.56
CA LEU A 5 -22.03 1.97 23.19
C LEU A 5 -23.45 1.43 22.96
N GLU A 6 -24.02 0.69 23.91
CA GLU A 6 -25.40 0.23 23.80
C GLU A 6 -26.40 1.38 23.86
N LYS A 7 -26.15 2.39 24.70
CA LYS A 7 -26.99 3.59 24.80
C LYS A 7 -26.96 4.41 23.50
N VAL A 8 -25.78 4.56 22.88
CA VAL A 8 -25.65 5.21 21.57
C VAL A 8 -26.37 4.38 20.49
N ARG A 9 -26.18 3.05 20.47
CA ARG A 9 -26.83 2.16 19.51
C ARG A 9 -28.35 2.20 19.62
N THR A 10 -28.90 2.13 20.84
CA THR A 10 -30.37 2.22 21.06
C THR A 10 -30.92 3.59 20.69
N ASN A 11 -30.18 4.68 20.93
CA ASN A 11 -30.58 6.01 20.47
C ASN A 11 -30.57 6.14 18.94
N CYS A 12 -29.57 5.56 18.24
CA CYS A 12 -29.54 5.54 16.78
C CYS A 12 -30.67 4.70 16.17
N LEU A 13 -31.04 3.58 16.80
CA LEU A 13 -32.13 2.70 16.36
C LEU A 13 -33.53 3.26 16.67
N ARG A 14 -33.63 4.26 17.56
CA ARG A 14 -34.88 4.96 17.90
C ARG A 14 -35.18 6.15 16.99
N LEU A 15 -34.23 6.54 16.14
CA LEU A 15 -34.52 7.51 15.09
C LEU A 15 -35.49 6.83 14.14
N GLU A 16 -36.75 7.27 14.14
CA GLU A 16 -37.71 6.87 13.13
C GLU A 16 -37.09 7.14 11.75
N GLU A 17 -37.18 6.17 10.83
CA GLU A 17 -36.88 6.43 9.42
C GLU A 17 -37.95 7.41 8.94
N GLU A 18 -37.73 8.71 9.15
CA GLU A 18 -38.55 9.73 8.55
C GLU A 18 -38.50 9.46 7.04
N GLY A 19 -39.65 9.18 6.42
CA GLY A 19 -39.78 9.09 4.96
C GLY A 19 -39.42 10.39 4.22
N ARG A 20 -38.87 11.36 4.94
CA ARG A 20 -38.24 12.58 4.46
C ARG A 20 -36.76 12.32 4.35
N TYR A 21 -36.29 12.08 3.12
CA TYR A 21 -34.87 12.13 2.81
C TYR A 21 -34.28 13.41 3.43
N SER A 22 -33.24 13.28 4.24
CA SER A 22 -32.54 14.45 4.75
C SER A 22 -32.09 15.33 3.57
N ILE A 23 -31.99 16.65 3.77
CA ILE A 23 -31.44 17.56 2.75
C ILE A 23 -30.12 17.01 2.20
N ASP A 24 -29.35 16.38 3.10
CA ASP A 24 -28.10 15.69 2.84
C ASP A 24 -28.23 14.54 1.82
N GLU A 25 -29.21 13.65 1.99
CA GLU A 25 -29.50 12.52 1.09
C GLU A 25 -30.13 12.96 -0.24
N MET A 26 -31.03 13.95 -0.19
CA MET A 26 -31.57 14.56 -1.40
C MET A 26 -30.45 15.17 -2.25
N MET A 27 -29.43 15.73 -1.60
CA MET A 27 -28.30 16.33 -2.30
C MET A 27 -27.44 15.30 -3.02
N ILE A 28 -27.31 14.08 -2.47
CA ILE A 28 -26.61 12.98 -3.14
C ILE A 28 -27.29 12.65 -4.47
N LYS A 29 -28.61 12.54 -4.48
CA LYS A 29 -29.38 12.28 -5.72
C LYS A 29 -29.22 13.42 -6.73
N LYS A 30 -29.20 14.67 -6.27
CA LYS A 30 -28.97 15.84 -7.14
C LYS A 30 -27.57 15.85 -7.75
N LEU A 31 -26.53 15.58 -6.98
CA LEU A 31 -25.16 15.51 -7.47
C LEU A 31 -24.96 14.33 -8.42
N ALA A 32 -25.51 13.15 -8.10
CA ALA A 32 -25.49 11.99 -8.98
C ALA A 32 -26.09 12.29 -10.36
N LYS A 33 -27.20 13.03 -10.42
CA LYS A 33 -27.82 13.48 -11.67
C LYS A 33 -26.96 14.49 -12.45
N LYS A 34 -26.24 15.37 -11.77
CA LYS A 34 -25.31 16.33 -12.41
C LYS A 34 -24.07 15.63 -13.00
N GLY A 35 -23.79 14.40 -12.56
CA GLY A 35 -22.70 13.59 -13.06
C GLY A 35 -21.41 13.72 -12.24
N ARG A 36 -20.44 12.90 -12.62
CA ARG A 36 -19.13 12.80 -11.98
C ARG A 36 -18.38 14.13 -12.01
N GLY A 37 -17.77 14.51 -10.90
CA GLY A 37 -17.09 15.79 -10.70
C GLY A 37 -17.95 16.85 -10.06
N SER A 38 -19.28 16.68 -10.06
CA SER A 38 -20.16 17.68 -9.47
C SER A 38 -19.88 17.83 -7.98
N SER A 39 -19.80 19.08 -7.54
CA SER A 39 -19.65 19.42 -6.14
C SER A 39 -20.72 20.40 -5.72
N HIS A 40 -20.95 20.46 -4.42
CA HIS A 40 -21.71 21.51 -3.78
C HIS A 40 -21.07 21.83 -2.45
N GLN A 41 -21.15 23.10 -2.09
CA GLN A 41 -20.54 23.60 -0.90
C GLN A 41 -21.47 24.48 -0.11
N ILE A 42 -21.36 24.36 1.20
CA ILE A 42 -21.94 25.27 2.18
C ILE A 42 -20.79 25.82 3.03
N VAL A 43 -20.75 27.14 3.17
CA VAL A 43 -19.74 27.83 3.98
C VAL A 43 -20.44 28.53 5.14
N CYS A 44 -19.97 28.26 6.35
CA CYS A 44 -20.36 28.95 7.56
C CYS A 44 -19.25 29.91 7.97
N ASN A 45 -19.38 31.19 7.61
CA ASN A 45 -18.36 32.21 7.89
C ASN A 45 -18.19 32.49 9.39
N SER A 46 -19.25 32.38 10.19
CA SER A 46 -19.21 32.60 11.65
C SER A 46 -18.32 31.58 12.35
N ASN A 47 -18.48 30.30 12.02
CA ASN A 47 -17.69 29.22 12.59
C ASN A 47 -16.41 28.91 11.80
N LYS A 48 -16.18 29.62 10.68
CA LYS A 48 -15.08 29.38 9.72
C LYS A 48 -15.00 27.91 9.27
N ILE A 49 -16.15 27.32 8.97
CA ILE A 49 -16.22 25.92 8.50
C ILE A 49 -16.82 25.90 7.10
N ALA A 50 -16.16 25.19 6.19
CA ALA A 50 -16.62 24.84 4.87
C ALA A 50 -16.97 23.35 4.83
N ILE A 51 -18.16 23.01 4.35
CA ILE A 51 -18.58 21.63 4.06
C ILE A 51 -18.74 21.50 2.56
N VAL A 52 -17.96 20.59 1.97
CA VAL A 52 -17.96 20.30 0.53
C VAL A 52 -18.45 18.87 0.33
N LYS A 53 -19.49 18.72 -0.47
CA LYS A 53 -19.90 17.43 -1.02
C LYS A 53 -19.44 17.33 -2.45
N TRP A 54 -18.78 16.24 -2.78
CA TRP A 54 -18.29 15.97 -4.13
C TRP A 54 -18.71 14.58 -4.58
N PHE A 55 -19.15 14.47 -5.84
CA PHE A 55 -19.61 13.22 -6.41
C PHE A 55 -18.58 12.69 -7.42
N ASP A 56 -17.95 11.56 -7.08
CA ASP A 56 -17.07 10.81 -7.97
C ASP A 56 -17.72 9.48 -8.38
N ASN A 57 -17.16 8.33 -8.01
CA ASN A 57 -17.87 7.04 -8.08
C ASN A 57 -18.93 6.92 -6.97
N LYS A 58 -18.66 7.55 -5.83
CA LYS A 58 -19.56 7.69 -4.67
C LYS A 58 -19.46 9.13 -4.17
N VAL A 59 -20.42 9.58 -3.37
CA VAL A 59 -20.34 10.89 -2.73
C VAL A 59 -19.26 10.88 -1.65
N VAL A 60 -18.48 11.94 -1.58
CA VAL A 60 -17.52 12.23 -0.52
C VAL A 60 -17.95 13.53 0.14
N THR A 61 -18.07 13.53 1.46
CA THR A 61 -18.34 14.73 2.25
C THR A 61 -17.07 15.11 3.00
N LEU A 62 -16.59 16.33 2.77
CA LEU A 62 -15.41 16.90 3.41
C LEU A 62 -15.85 18.10 4.25
N ALA A 63 -15.32 18.21 5.46
CA ALA A 63 -15.45 19.41 6.29
C ALA A 63 -14.05 19.96 6.54
N SER A 64 -13.88 21.27 6.37
CA SER A 64 -12.60 21.95 6.48
C SER A 64 -12.79 23.28 7.20
N SER A 65 -11.91 23.58 8.15
CA SER A 65 -11.87 24.86 8.85
C SER A 65 -10.85 25.84 8.25
N PHE A 66 -10.17 25.44 7.17
CA PHE A 66 -9.03 26.18 6.63
C PHE A 66 -9.25 26.59 5.17
N VAL A 67 -9.62 25.65 4.31
CA VAL A 67 -9.82 25.88 2.87
C VAL A 67 -11.20 25.41 2.43
N ASP A 68 -11.78 26.22 1.56
CA ASP A 68 -13.01 26.04 0.81
C ASP A 68 -12.84 24.97 -0.31
N SER A 69 -13.83 24.72 -1.17
CA SER A 69 -13.69 23.88 -2.36
C SER A 69 -12.73 24.45 -3.44
N HIS A 70 -12.31 25.70 -3.30
CA HIS A 70 -11.44 26.39 -4.26
C HIS A 70 -9.94 26.24 -3.92
N PRO A 71 -9.06 26.14 -4.95
CA PRO A 71 -9.34 26.19 -6.38
C PRO A 71 -9.67 24.81 -6.98
N MET A 72 -10.75 24.74 -7.75
CA MET A 72 -11.09 23.55 -8.54
C MET A 72 -10.21 23.49 -9.79
N VAL A 73 -9.41 22.42 -9.92
CA VAL A 73 -8.60 22.16 -11.11
C VAL A 73 -9.39 21.26 -12.04
N LYS A 74 -9.55 21.62 -13.31
CA LYS A 74 -10.17 20.71 -14.29
C LYS A 74 -9.14 19.69 -14.75
N ILE A 75 -9.49 18.41 -14.66
CA ILE A 75 -8.70 17.34 -15.26
C ILE A 75 -9.50 16.57 -16.30
N LYS A 76 -8.82 16.09 -17.33
CA LYS A 76 -9.40 15.19 -18.33
C LYS A 76 -9.52 13.79 -17.76
N ARG A 77 -10.75 13.32 -17.53
CA ARG A 77 -11.02 11.96 -17.06
C ARG A 77 -11.80 11.17 -18.09
N TRP A 78 -11.45 9.89 -18.23
CA TRP A 78 -12.21 8.97 -19.08
C TRP A 78 -13.54 8.63 -18.41
N LEU A 79 -14.65 8.92 -19.09
CA LEU A 79 -15.97 8.52 -18.68
C LEU A 79 -16.36 7.24 -19.42
N LYS A 80 -16.73 6.19 -18.66
CA LYS A 80 -17.02 4.87 -19.23
C LYS A 80 -18.28 4.88 -20.10
N ASP A 81 -19.28 5.68 -19.70
CA ASP A 81 -20.59 5.73 -20.34
C ASP A 81 -20.53 6.38 -21.72
N THR A 82 -19.82 7.50 -21.84
CA THR A 82 -19.66 8.21 -23.12
C THR A 82 -18.44 7.77 -23.91
N LYS A 83 -17.56 6.93 -23.34
CA LYS A 83 -16.26 6.52 -23.91
C LYS A 83 -15.44 7.72 -24.42
N THR A 84 -15.51 8.84 -23.70
CA THR A 84 -14.80 10.08 -24.04
C THR A 84 -14.06 10.63 -22.82
N LYS A 85 -13.02 11.44 -23.08
CA LYS A 85 -12.35 12.22 -22.03
C LYS A 85 -13.13 13.52 -21.82
N THR A 86 -13.72 13.69 -20.65
CA THR A 86 -14.44 14.92 -20.28
C THR A 86 -13.65 15.65 -19.20
N ASP A 87 -13.75 16.98 -19.18
CA ASP A 87 -13.19 17.79 -18.11
C ASP A 87 -14.06 17.67 -16.86
N VAL A 88 -13.44 17.29 -15.76
CA VAL A 88 -14.08 17.03 -14.47
C VAL A 88 -13.37 17.87 -13.41
N ASP A 89 -14.15 18.51 -12.54
CA ASP A 89 -13.60 19.26 -11.41
C ASP A 89 -12.93 18.29 -10.42
N TRP A 90 -11.61 18.42 -10.31
CA TRP A 90 -10.75 17.57 -9.51
C TRP A 90 -10.53 18.17 -8.13
N HIS A 91 -10.95 17.41 -7.13
CA HIS A 91 -10.48 17.57 -5.77
C HIS A 91 -9.23 16.69 -5.62
N TYR A 92 -8.19 17.15 -4.93
CA TYR A 92 -6.83 16.58 -4.83
C TYR A 92 -6.75 15.13 -4.28
N MET A 93 -7.40 14.16 -4.93
CA MET A 93 -7.64 12.80 -4.42
C MET A 93 -6.68 11.75 -5.01
N GLY A 94 -5.78 12.14 -5.91
CA GLY A 94 -4.84 11.20 -6.55
C GLY A 94 -3.51 11.01 -5.84
N GLY A 95 -3.24 11.76 -4.77
CA GLY A 95 -1.95 11.68 -4.06
C GLY A 95 -1.72 10.31 -3.42
N VAL A 96 -2.75 9.75 -2.80
CA VAL A 96 -2.70 8.44 -2.13
C VAL A 96 -2.57 7.32 -3.16
N ASP A 97 -3.42 7.32 -4.19
CA ASP A 97 -3.35 6.32 -5.28
C ASP A 97 -1.98 6.33 -5.97
N LEU A 98 -1.40 7.52 -6.17
CA LEU A 98 -0.06 7.65 -6.75
C LEU A 98 1.01 7.09 -5.82
N ALA A 99 0.93 7.38 -4.52
CA ALA A 99 1.85 6.82 -3.52
C ALA A 99 1.76 5.29 -3.48
N ASP A 100 0.54 4.75 -3.47
CA ASP A 100 0.28 3.30 -3.49
C ASP A 100 0.80 2.65 -4.76
N MET A 101 0.61 3.28 -5.92
CA MET A 101 1.18 2.84 -7.20
C MET A 101 2.73 2.81 -7.14
N LEU A 102 3.36 3.86 -6.62
CA LEU A 102 4.82 3.92 -6.49
C LEU A 102 5.38 2.83 -5.57
N ILE A 103 4.65 2.49 -4.50
CA ILE A 103 5.00 1.39 -3.60
C ILE A 103 4.82 0.05 -4.32
N ALA A 104 3.71 -0.12 -5.06
CA ALA A 104 3.42 -1.36 -5.77
C ALA A 104 4.46 -1.71 -6.85
N LEU A 105 5.04 -0.70 -7.51
CA LEU A 105 6.06 -0.90 -8.56
C LEU A 105 7.34 -1.59 -8.05
N TYR A 106 7.78 -1.29 -6.83
CA TYR A 106 9.04 -1.79 -6.27
C TYR A 106 8.88 -2.27 -4.81
N ARG A 107 7.78 -2.98 -4.55
CA ARG A 107 7.43 -3.47 -3.22
C ARG A 107 8.52 -4.38 -2.65
N SER A 108 9.03 -4.03 -1.47
CA SER A 108 10.00 -4.82 -0.74
C SER A 108 9.30 -6.01 -0.08
N THR A 109 9.54 -7.23 -0.59
CA THR A 109 8.92 -8.44 -0.05
C THR A 109 9.84 -9.12 0.96
N PHE A 110 9.45 -9.15 2.22
CA PHE A 110 10.12 -9.96 3.25
C PHE A 110 9.35 -11.27 3.43
N LYS A 111 10.00 -12.39 3.15
CA LYS A 111 9.43 -13.72 3.42
C LYS A 111 9.58 -14.04 4.90
N THR A 112 8.61 -13.64 5.72
CA THR A 112 8.63 -13.86 7.17
C THR A 112 7.23 -14.06 7.71
N LYS A 113 7.10 -14.88 8.76
CA LYS A 113 5.83 -15.10 9.48
C LYS A 113 5.49 -13.97 10.47
N ARG A 114 6.43 -13.03 10.68
CA ARG A 114 6.28 -11.96 11.65
C ARG A 114 5.53 -10.78 11.02
N TRP A 115 4.28 -10.56 11.40
CA TRP A 115 3.38 -9.56 10.80
C TRP A 115 3.96 -8.14 10.79
N TYR A 116 4.70 -7.74 11.82
CA TYR A 116 5.27 -6.39 11.93
C TYR A 116 6.31 -6.09 10.84
N MET A 117 6.92 -7.12 10.25
CA MET A 117 7.89 -6.94 9.16
C MET A 117 7.22 -6.41 7.88
N ALA A 118 5.92 -6.66 7.69
CA ALA A 118 5.16 -6.05 6.59
C ALA A 118 4.98 -4.55 6.78
N ILE A 119 4.80 -4.09 8.03
CA ILE A 119 4.76 -2.65 8.34
C ILE A 119 6.14 -2.04 8.13
N PHE A 120 7.18 -2.69 8.64
CA PHE A 120 8.56 -2.22 8.46
C PHE A 120 8.93 -2.07 6.98
N SER A 121 8.58 -3.05 6.14
CA SER A 121 8.84 -2.99 4.71
C SER A 121 8.11 -1.85 4.02
N GLN A 122 6.84 -1.64 4.39
CA GLN A 122 6.04 -0.53 3.89
C GLN A 122 6.66 0.82 4.24
N VAL A 123 7.14 1.00 5.47
CA VAL A 123 7.80 2.23 5.93
C VAL A 123 9.08 2.50 5.12
N ILE A 124 9.89 1.46 4.84
CA ILE A 124 11.07 1.60 3.97
C ILE A 124 10.67 2.05 2.57
N ASP A 125 9.68 1.39 1.96
CA ASP A 125 9.25 1.71 0.60
C ASP A 125 8.73 3.14 0.48
N ILE A 126 7.92 3.60 1.45
CA ILE A 126 7.46 4.98 1.57
C ILE A 126 8.65 5.94 1.70
N SER A 127 9.60 5.64 2.59
CA SER A 127 10.76 6.50 2.84
C SER A 127 11.62 6.68 1.59
N VAL A 128 11.88 5.59 0.86
CA VAL A 128 12.66 5.60 -0.38
C VAL A 128 11.93 6.37 -1.49
N ASN A 129 10.62 6.17 -1.62
CA ASN A 129 9.82 6.91 -2.61
C ASN A 129 9.79 8.42 -2.29
N ASN A 130 9.64 8.78 -1.01
CA ASN A 130 9.69 10.18 -0.57
C ASN A 130 11.07 10.81 -0.81
N ALA A 131 12.16 10.08 -0.52
CA ALA A 131 13.51 10.54 -0.82
C ALA A 131 13.72 10.79 -2.33
N TRP A 132 13.16 9.95 -3.19
CA TRP A 132 13.20 10.14 -4.63
C TRP A 132 12.41 11.38 -5.09
N LEU A 133 11.24 11.63 -4.49
CA LEU A 133 10.44 12.83 -4.76
C LEU A 133 11.18 14.11 -4.33
N LEU A 134 11.84 14.08 -3.17
CA LEU A 134 12.69 15.19 -2.71
C LEU A 134 13.89 15.42 -3.63
N TYR A 135 14.57 14.34 -4.05
CA TYR A 135 15.63 14.41 -5.04
C TYR A 135 15.14 15.10 -6.32
N ARG A 136 13.99 14.69 -6.85
CA ARG A 136 13.39 15.29 -8.05
C ARG A 136 13.02 16.75 -7.88
N ARG A 137 12.54 17.15 -6.68
CA ARG A 137 12.23 18.54 -6.35
C ARG A 137 13.47 19.42 -6.31
N ASN A 138 14.59 18.87 -5.87
CA ASN A 138 15.86 19.59 -5.72
C ASN A 138 16.74 19.54 -6.99
N LEU A 139 16.28 18.93 -8.07
CA LEU A 139 17.03 18.96 -9.33
C LEU A 139 17.05 20.39 -9.87
N SER A 140 18.25 20.86 -10.22
CA SER A 140 18.42 22.16 -10.86
C SER A 140 17.72 22.20 -12.22
N PRO A 141 17.18 23.36 -12.64
CA PRO A 141 16.46 23.50 -13.92
C PRO A 141 17.31 23.13 -15.15
N ASN A 142 18.65 23.17 -15.04
CA ASN A 142 19.58 22.75 -16.08
C ASN A 142 19.77 21.22 -16.19
N GLN A 143 19.37 20.44 -15.18
CA GLN A 143 19.35 18.99 -15.23
C GLN A 143 17.93 18.52 -15.52
N LYS A 144 17.52 18.57 -16.79
CA LYS A 144 16.14 18.24 -17.18
C LYS A 144 15.76 16.77 -17.00
N GLN A 145 16.72 15.87 -16.72
CA GLN A 145 16.48 14.44 -16.63
C GLN A 145 17.05 13.83 -15.35
N GLY A 146 16.24 13.91 -14.27
CA GLY A 146 16.53 13.21 -13.03
C GLY A 146 16.50 11.69 -13.20
N MET A 147 17.15 10.98 -12.28
CA MET A 147 17.16 9.53 -12.27
C MET A 147 15.75 8.93 -12.15
N THR A 148 15.49 7.85 -12.88
CA THR A 148 14.28 7.05 -12.70
C THR A 148 14.27 6.40 -11.32
N LEU A 149 13.08 6.11 -10.78
CA LEU A 149 12.93 5.49 -9.45
C LEU A 149 13.75 4.20 -9.32
N LYS A 150 13.76 3.35 -10.35
CA LYS A 150 14.60 2.12 -10.39
C LYS A 150 16.08 2.42 -10.19
N LYS A 151 16.63 3.39 -10.94
CA LYS A 151 18.05 3.76 -10.86
C LYS A 151 18.38 4.37 -9.50
N PHE A 152 17.49 5.19 -8.96
CA PHE A 152 17.63 5.78 -7.64
C PHE A 152 17.70 4.71 -6.54
N ARG A 153 16.76 3.75 -6.55
CA ARG A 153 16.77 2.61 -5.61
C ARG A 153 18.05 1.77 -5.73
N PHE A 154 18.48 1.50 -6.97
CA PHE A 154 19.73 0.75 -7.20
C PHE A 154 20.95 1.48 -6.62
N GLN A 155 21.06 2.79 -6.79
CA GLN A 155 22.15 3.56 -6.20
C GLN A 155 22.15 3.53 -4.68
N ILE A 156 20.97 3.64 -4.05
CA ILE A 156 20.84 3.51 -2.58
C ILE A 156 21.39 2.16 -2.14
N ILE A 157 20.98 1.07 -2.79
CA ILE A 157 21.45 -0.28 -2.46
C ILE A 157 22.96 -0.38 -2.61
N MET A 158 23.52 0.06 -3.75
CA MET A 158 24.97 0.02 -4.00
C MET A 158 25.75 0.80 -2.95
N LYS A 159 25.27 1.99 -2.56
CA LYS A 159 25.92 2.82 -1.53
C LYS A 159 25.82 2.18 -0.14
N LEU A 160 24.69 1.58 0.21
CA LEU A 160 24.54 0.84 1.48
C LEU A 160 25.44 -0.40 1.54
N LEU A 161 25.58 -1.12 0.43
CA LEU A 161 26.47 -2.29 0.32
C LEU A 161 27.95 -1.94 0.43
N GLN A 162 28.35 -0.71 0.09
CA GLN A 162 29.70 -0.19 0.24
C GLN A 162 30.00 0.25 1.68
N LYS A 163 28.99 0.69 2.44
CA LYS A 163 29.19 1.44 3.69
C LYS A 163 29.38 0.61 4.96
N ASN A 164 29.44 -0.72 4.90
CA ASN A 164 29.60 -1.59 6.08
C ASN A 164 30.23 -2.96 5.78
N ARG A 165 31.07 -3.06 4.75
CA ARG A 165 31.94 -4.23 4.62
C ARG A 165 33.31 -3.83 5.16
N VAL A 166 33.67 -4.39 6.32
CA VAL A 166 35.07 -4.77 6.52
C VAL A 166 35.42 -5.58 5.27
N GLN A 167 36.51 -5.26 4.59
CA GLN A 167 36.99 -5.97 3.39
C GLN A 167 37.42 -7.41 3.76
N GLY A 168 36.51 -8.22 4.28
CA GLY A 168 36.61 -9.68 4.32
C GLY A 168 36.09 -10.22 2.99
N CYS A 169 36.65 -9.76 1.89
CA CYS A 169 36.50 -10.46 0.62
C CYS A 169 37.38 -11.70 0.71
N VAL A 170 36.86 -12.76 1.32
CA VAL A 170 37.26 -14.08 0.85
C VAL A 170 36.74 -14.14 -0.58
N GLN A 171 37.65 -14.04 -1.54
CA GLN A 171 37.30 -14.23 -2.94
C GLN A 171 36.59 -15.58 -3.04
N GLU A 172 35.46 -15.63 -3.72
CA GLU A 172 34.61 -16.81 -3.92
C GLU A 172 35.30 -17.95 -4.71
N LYS A 173 36.62 -17.85 -4.91
CA LYS A 173 37.44 -18.77 -5.69
C LYS A 173 37.81 -20.05 -4.93
N ASP A 174 37.70 -20.04 -3.59
CA ASP A 174 38.09 -21.18 -2.75
C ASP A 174 36.95 -21.77 -1.92
N ILE A 175 35.69 -21.60 -2.35
CA ILE A 175 34.61 -22.42 -1.77
C ILE A 175 34.74 -23.80 -2.41
N PRO A 176 35.11 -24.87 -1.67
CA PRO A 176 35.11 -26.20 -2.23
C PRO A 176 33.69 -26.47 -2.72
N LEU A 177 33.55 -26.92 -3.97
CA LEU A 177 32.28 -27.34 -4.57
C LEU A 177 31.43 -28.00 -3.49
N LYS A 178 30.26 -27.41 -3.18
CA LYS A 178 29.30 -28.01 -2.24
C LYS A 178 29.16 -29.48 -2.62
N LYS A 179 29.68 -30.39 -1.78
CA LYS A 179 29.53 -31.82 -1.99
C LYS A 179 28.03 -32.07 -2.13
N LYS A 180 27.57 -32.36 -3.35
CA LYS A 180 26.23 -32.88 -3.54
C LYS A 180 26.16 -34.12 -2.66
N ILE A 181 25.16 -34.19 -1.80
CA ILE A 181 24.83 -35.45 -1.13
C ILE A 181 24.45 -36.39 -2.27
N THR A 182 25.39 -37.22 -2.70
CA THR A 182 25.10 -38.38 -3.52
C THR A 182 24.23 -39.32 -2.69
N ALA A 183 23.36 -40.07 -3.38
CA ALA A 183 22.39 -41.00 -2.78
C ALA A 183 23.01 -41.81 -1.61
N PRO A 184 22.21 -42.13 -0.58
CA PRO A 184 22.72 -42.73 0.65
C PRO A 184 23.65 -43.92 0.36
N THR A 185 24.82 -43.89 0.98
CA THR A 185 25.91 -44.87 0.80
C THR A 185 25.53 -46.28 1.26
N VAL A 186 24.40 -46.44 1.95
CA VAL A 186 23.96 -47.75 2.47
C VAL A 186 23.03 -48.39 1.46
N SER A 187 23.44 -49.53 0.91
CA SER A 187 22.58 -50.37 0.08
C SER A 187 21.31 -50.75 0.84
N ARG A 188 20.15 -50.66 0.18
CA ARG A 188 18.89 -51.13 0.72
C ARG A 188 19.05 -52.61 1.15
N PRO A 189 18.71 -52.99 2.40
CA PRO A 189 18.71 -54.37 2.83
C PRO A 189 17.79 -55.22 1.93
N THR A 190 18.11 -56.50 1.76
CA THR A 190 17.28 -57.43 0.98
C THR A 190 15.88 -57.56 1.59
N ASP A 191 14.87 -57.81 0.74
CA ASP A 191 13.46 -57.90 1.17
C ASP A 191 13.25 -58.98 2.25
N ALA A 192 14.04 -60.05 2.24
CA ALA A 192 14.03 -61.08 3.29
C ALA A 192 14.33 -60.52 4.69
N VAL A 193 15.24 -59.54 4.80
CA VAL A 193 15.61 -58.89 6.06
C VAL A 193 14.57 -57.83 6.45
N ILE A 194 14.00 -57.13 5.47
CA ILE A 194 12.98 -56.10 5.72
C ILE A 194 11.68 -56.72 6.26
N PHE A 195 11.32 -57.93 5.80
CA PHE A 195 10.07 -58.60 6.15
C PHE A 195 10.25 -59.78 7.12
N ASP A 196 11.40 -59.91 7.78
CA ASP A 196 11.66 -61.03 8.71
C ASP A 196 10.81 -60.99 10.00
N LYS A 197 10.00 -59.94 10.20
CA LYS A 197 9.16 -59.68 11.38
C LYS A 197 9.95 -59.59 12.70
N ILE A 198 11.28 -59.52 12.62
CA ILE A 198 12.15 -59.27 13.76
C ILE A 198 12.33 -57.75 13.80
N GLY A 199 11.93 -57.11 14.90
CA GLY A 199 12.05 -55.66 15.03
C GLY A 199 13.53 -55.24 15.04
N HIS A 200 14.03 -54.74 13.92
CA HIS A 200 15.39 -54.20 13.80
C HIS A 200 15.47 -52.83 14.48
N PHE A 201 15.65 -52.81 15.80
CA PHE A 201 15.88 -51.56 16.53
C PHE A 201 17.30 -51.04 16.29
N PRO A 202 17.48 -49.72 16.09
CA PRO A 202 18.81 -49.15 15.94
C PRO A 202 19.61 -49.33 17.23
N VAL A 203 20.78 -49.99 17.11
CA VAL A 203 21.72 -50.12 18.23
C VAL A 203 22.50 -48.80 18.33
N PHE A 204 22.33 -48.10 19.46
CA PHE A 204 23.12 -46.91 19.74
C PHE A 204 24.55 -47.33 20.08
N VAL A 205 25.48 -47.03 19.19
CA VAL A 205 26.91 -47.15 19.47
C VAL A 205 27.31 -45.91 20.29
N GLN A 206 27.76 -46.11 21.54
CA GLN A 206 28.32 -45.03 22.34
C GLN A 206 29.54 -44.44 21.62
N ARG A 207 29.52 -43.12 21.43
CA ARG A 207 30.66 -42.35 20.91
C ARG A 207 31.64 -42.03 22.01
#